data_AF-A0A7C2TIT9-F1
#
_entry.id   AF-A0A7C2TIT9-F1
#
_cell.length_a   1.000
_cell.length_b   1.000
_cell.length_c   1.000
_cell.angle_alpha   90.00
_cell.angle_beta   90.00
_cell.angle_gamma   90.00
#
_symmetry.space_group_name_H-M   'P 1'
#
loop_
_entity.id
_entity.type
_entity.pdbx_description
1 polymer ?
#
loop_
_entity_poly.entity_id
_entity_poly.type
_entity_poly.pdbx_seq_one_letter_code
_entity_poly.pdbx_strand_id
1 'polypeptide(L)'
;FDKEKMVFWKKGRSFKYYFENLSTIPDILKFKVFDSVGKKIIGTLDQRFVGDYGESGNIFVLKGMQWRILNVDEKSFIVNVEPFRAGSITVPYWEGENIPVEYITARKVGLLRTKVKRGSLKLHNDILSKLNFDSIPNEKTIVVESVKSEGKLVLHACFGTKINSTLSTLLSSMLSSMLGYLVEARSDAYRIALSSNSRISEKLLIEVIKDEYDLLNIITASLSGTHNVNWRTWCVAKKFGIVGREAIYERKSARFLYDRYSKTSLVKEALRELFHDKYDIEGTGKILKKIRNNEIQINWCDIDKFSKLAIPILDHTAKYYSSPSNVDKAILDMIKSRLFKTKHRLVCARCGKWVRVVETNEIKNSLSCPYCKARQITATFYSDYDLPKIIQKKHSGKKISSDEKHKFDRAWKVSSLIENFGKTALIVLSGYGVGADTAARILRNMVDEENLYKQIYEAERQYVMTRGFWDY
;
A
#
# COMPACT_ATOMS: atom_id res chain seq x y z
N PHE A 1 31.75 25.26 12.20
CA PHE A 1 31.31 26.54 12.76
C PHE A 1 32.31 26.90 13.83
N ASP A 2 33.05 27.97 13.62
CA ASP A 2 33.88 28.56 14.66
C ASP A 2 32.98 29.47 15.50
N LYS A 3 32.77 29.10 16.77
CA LYS A 3 31.86 29.81 17.67
C LYS A 3 32.40 31.17 18.10
N GLU A 4 33.71 31.33 18.19
CA GLU A 4 34.34 32.57 18.64
C GLU A 4 34.34 33.60 17.53
N LYS A 5 34.66 33.17 16.30
CA LYS A 5 34.67 34.05 15.12
C LYS A 5 33.30 34.19 14.48
N MET A 6 32.33 33.36 14.87
CA MET A 6 31.01 33.24 14.23
C MET A 6 31.10 32.93 12.71
N VAL A 7 32.14 32.21 12.29
CA VAL A 7 32.43 31.91 10.87
C VAL A 7 32.08 30.46 10.51
N PHE A 8 31.50 30.28 9.33
CA PHE A 8 31.27 28.98 8.71
C PHE A 8 32.34 28.69 7.64
N TRP A 9 33.02 27.56 7.77
CA TRP A 9 33.97 27.06 6.78
C TRP A 9 33.28 26.07 5.84
N LYS A 10 33.53 26.19 4.54
CA LYS A 10 33.09 25.20 3.55
C LYS A 10 33.94 23.94 3.71
N LYS A 11 33.31 22.77 3.68
CA LYS A 11 33.99 21.46 3.58
C LYS A 11 33.82 20.92 2.16
N GLY A 12 34.61 19.92 1.76
CA GLY A 12 34.50 19.33 0.42
C GLY A 12 33.08 18.82 0.08
N ARG A 13 32.33 18.33 1.07
CA ARG A 13 30.92 17.90 0.89
C ARG A 13 29.92 19.05 0.75
N SER A 14 30.29 20.30 1.05
CA SER A 14 29.39 21.45 0.99
C SER A 14 28.93 21.76 -0.44
N PHE A 15 29.80 21.55 -1.44
CA PHE A 15 29.43 21.72 -2.85
C PHE A 15 28.34 20.72 -3.26
N LYS A 16 28.58 19.42 -3.02
CA LYS A 16 27.61 18.36 -3.31
C LYS A 16 26.28 18.58 -2.57
N TYR A 17 26.34 18.90 -1.28
CA TYR A 17 25.16 19.20 -0.47
C TYR A 17 24.32 20.36 -1.04
N TYR A 18 24.95 21.45 -1.48
CA TYR A 18 24.23 22.59 -2.05
C TYR A 18 23.45 22.19 -3.30
N PHE A 19 24.09 21.55 -4.28
CA PHE A 19 23.43 21.19 -5.54
C PHE A 19 22.40 20.07 -5.39
N GLU A 20 22.59 19.16 -4.44
CA GLU A 20 21.63 18.08 -4.20
C GLU A 20 20.37 18.54 -3.45
N ASN A 21 20.42 19.67 -2.72
CA ASN A 21 19.32 20.17 -1.89
C ASN A 21 18.75 21.52 -2.37
N LEU A 22 18.91 21.87 -3.65
CA LEU A 22 18.29 23.07 -4.24
C LEU A 22 16.76 22.99 -4.28
N SER A 23 16.21 21.78 -4.40
CA SER A 23 14.77 21.53 -4.47
C SER A 23 14.17 21.41 -3.07
N THR A 24 12.98 21.97 -2.87
CA THR A 24 12.18 21.78 -1.66
C THR A 24 11.30 20.54 -1.71
N ILE A 25 11.14 19.92 -2.90
CA ILE A 25 10.40 18.68 -3.10
C ILE A 25 11.25 17.54 -2.51
N PRO A 26 10.71 16.76 -1.55
CA PRO A 26 11.47 15.67 -0.94
C PRO A 26 11.78 14.58 -1.96
N ASP A 27 12.98 14.00 -1.87
CA ASP A 27 13.35 12.83 -2.65
C ASP A 27 12.69 11.58 -2.07
N ILE A 28 11.53 11.26 -2.62
CA ILE A 28 10.74 10.08 -2.29
C ILE A 28 11.17 8.95 -3.20
N LEU A 29 11.73 7.88 -2.63
CA LEU A 29 12.03 6.67 -3.37
C LEU A 29 10.74 5.99 -3.78
N LYS A 30 10.72 5.41 -4.98
CA LYS A 30 9.56 4.70 -5.52
C LYS A 30 9.87 3.23 -5.65
N PHE A 31 8.95 2.41 -5.17
CA PHE A 31 9.01 0.96 -5.33
C PHE A 31 8.15 0.53 -6.50
N LYS A 32 8.69 -0.29 -7.38
CA LYS A 32 7.92 -0.91 -8.48
C LYS A 32 7.05 -2.02 -7.91
N VAL A 33 5.76 -1.98 -8.22
CA VAL A 33 4.84 -3.04 -7.84
C VAL A 33 4.85 -4.12 -8.90
N PHE A 34 5.26 -5.32 -8.51
CA PHE A 34 5.38 -6.47 -9.39
C PHE A 34 4.30 -7.51 -9.07
N ASP A 35 3.41 -7.74 -10.04
CA ASP A 35 2.41 -8.80 -9.97
C ASP A 35 3.10 -10.17 -10.12
N SER A 36 3.08 -10.94 -9.05
CA SER A 36 3.72 -12.26 -8.98
C SER A 36 2.96 -13.32 -9.79
N VAL A 37 1.67 -13.12 -10.06
CA VAL A 37 0.85 -14.02 -10.88
C VAL A 37 1.04 -13.71 -12.36
N GLY A 38 0.78 -12.45 -12.74
CA GLY A 38 0.87 -11.98 -14.12
C GLY A 38 2.29 -11.71 -14.61
N LYS A 39 3.29 -11.74 -13.71
CA LYS A 39 4.72 -11.47 -13.97
C LYS A 39 4.97 -10.15 -14.71
N LYS A 40 4.33 -9.09 -14.25
CA LYS A 40 4.44 -7.75 -14.85
C LYS A 40 4.48 -6.66 -13.80
N ILE A 41 5.09 -5.54 -14.15
CA ILE A 41 5.02 -4.32 -13.34
C ILE A 41 3.66 -3.68 -13.57
N ILE A 42 2.92 -3.46 -12.49
CA ILE A 42 1.57 -2.89 -12.55
C ILE A 42 1.52 -1.40 -12.20
N GLY A 43 2.52 -0.91 -11.48
CA GLY A 43 2.66 0.51 -11.13
C GLY A 43 3.80 0.74 -10.14
N THR A 44 3.72 1.84 -9.39
CA THR A 44 4.70 2.22 -8.38
C THR A 44 4.00 2.65 -7.09
N LEU A 45 4.62 2.37 -5.95
CA LEU A 45 4.23 2.88 -4.63
C LEU A 45 5.33 3.80 -4.11
N ASP A 46 4.96 4.84 -3.39
CA ASP A 46 5.96 5.67 -2.74
C ASP A 46 6.48 4.97 -1.48
N GLN A 47 7.71 5.29 -1.14
CA GLN A 47 8.41 4.73 0.01
C GLN A 47 7.69 4.94 1.35
N ARG A 48 6.91 6.03 1.48
CA ARG A 48 6.09 6.27 2.66
C ARG A 48 5.08 5.13 2.85
N PHE A 49 4.33 4.81 1.80
CA PHE A 49 3.39 3.70 1.81
C PHE A 49 4.07 2.37 2.16
N VAL A 50 5.23 2.10 1.55
CA VAL A 50 5.97 0.86 1.78
C VAL A 50 6.50 0.77 3.21
N GLY A 51 7.00 1.87 3.80
CA GLY A 51 7.47 1.85 5.18
C GLY A 51 6.36 1.77 6.23
N ASP A 52 5.17 2.30 5.93
CA ASP A 52 4.03 2.29 6.86
C ASP A 52 3.18 1.01 6.73
N TYR A 53 3.04 0.47 5.50
CA TYR A 53 2.12 -0.62 5.17
C TYR A 53 2.75 -1.77 4.37
N GLY A 54 4.07 -1.81 4.20
CA GLY A 54 4.77 -2.83 3.41
C GLY A 54 4.87 -4.21 4.06
N GLU A 55 4.24 -4.44 5.21
CA GLU A 55 4.25 -5.74 5.87
C GLU A 55 3.56 -6.81 5.00
N SER A 56 4.10 -8.04 5.03
CA SER A 56 3.53 -9.16 4.28
C SER A 56 2.12 -9.47 4.76
N GLY A 57 1.21 -9.66 3.82
CA GLY A 57 -0.22 -9.88 4.07
C GLY A 57 -1.08 -8.62 3.98
N ASN A 58 -0.49 -7.41 4.03
CA ASN A 58 -1.25 -6.17 3.89
C ASN A 58 -1.88 -6.03 2.51
N ILE A 59 -3.06 -5.40 2.46
CA ILE A 59 -3.86 -5.25 1.24
C ILE A 59 -3.96 -3.77 0.88
N PHE A 60 -3.79 -3.45 -0.39
CA PHE A 60 -3.87 -2.09 -0.91
C PHE A 60 -4.52 -2.03 -2.29
N VAL A 61 -4.93 -0.84 -2.71
CA VAL A 61 -5.55 -0.63 -4.03
C VAL A 61 -4.59 0.07 -4.98
N LEU A 62 -4.44 -0.49 -6.18
CA LEU A 62 -3.68 0.11 -7.27
C LEU A 62 -4.42 -0.12 -8.58
N LYS A 63 -4.66 0.96 -9.34
CA LYS A 63 -5.44 0.96 -10.59
C LYS A 63 -6.83 0.32 -10.44
N GLY A 64 -7.51 0.59 -9.32
CA GLY A 64 -8.84 0.08 -9.03
C GLY A 64 -8.91 -1.41 -8.68
N MET A 65 -7.77 -2.09 -8.54
CA MET A 65 -7.69 -3.48 -8.12
C MET A 65 -7.01 -3.60 -6.76
N GLN A 66 -7.46 -4.57 -5.95
CA GLN A 66 -6.84 -4.90 -4.68
C GLN A 66 -5.68 -5.87 -4.87
N TRP A 67 -4.61 -5.63 -4.12
CA TRP A 67 -3.36 -6.38 -4.16
C TRP A 67 -2.93 -6.70 -2.74
N ARG A 68 -2.52 -7.95 -2.50
CA ARG A 68 -1.90 -8.37 -1.24
C ARG A 68 -0.38 -8.35 -1.40
N ILE A 69 0.31 -7.74 -0.46
CA ILE A 69 1.77 -7.73 -0.40
C ILE A 69 2.27 -9.11 0.02
N LEU A 70 3.12 -9.72 -0.81
CA LEU A 70 3.82 -10.96 -0.48
C LEU A 70 5.13 -10.65 0.24
N ASN A 71 5.93 -9.76 -0.34
CA ASN A 71 7.23 -9.36 0.20
C ASN A 71 7.64 -8.01 -0.41
N VAL A 72 8.45 -7.26 0.31
CA VAL A 72 9.11 -6.04 -0.15
C VAL A 72 10.60 -6.32 -0.28
N ASP A 73 11.12 -6.29 -1.50
CA ASP A 73 12.54 -6.32 -1.78
C ASP A 73 13.09 -4.89 -1.77
N GLU A 74 13.65 -4.50 -0.64
CA GLU A 74 14.24 -3.17 -0.43
C GLU A 74 15.48 -2.91 -1.29
N LYS A 75 16.26 -3.96 -1.62
CA LYS A 75 17.49 -3.81 -2.43
C LYS A 75 17.15 -3.46 -3.88
N SER A 76 16.13 -4.11 -4.44
CA SER A 76 15.72 -3.88 -5.84
C SER A 76 14.58 -2.86 -5.99
N PHE A 77 14.07 -2.30 -4.88
CA PHE A 77 12.90 -1.42 -4.85
C PHE A 77 11.67 -2.08 -5.50
N ILE A 78 11.41 -3.35 -5.17
CA ILE A 78 10.27 -4.11 -5.74
C ILE A 78 9.33 -4.58 -4.63
N VAL A 79 8.05 -4.24 -4.75
CA VAL A 79 7.00 -4.82 -3.91
C VAL A 79 6.33 -5.94 -4.71
N ASN A 80 6.54 -7.18 -4.27
CA ASN A 80 5.94 -8.34 -4.89
C ASN A 80 4.53 -8.53 -4.33
N VAL A 81 3.54 -8.60 -5.23
CA VAL A 81 2.13 -8.68 -4.85
C VAL A 81 1.42 -9.82 -5.56
N GLU A 82 0.29 -10.24 -4.99
CA GLU A 82 -0.70 -11.09 -5.64
C GLU A 82 -2.05 -10.37 -5.70
N PRO A 83 -2.88 -10.61 -6.74
CA PRO A 83 -4.22 -10.09 -6.77
C PRO A 83 -5.02 -10.60 -5.58
N PHE A 84 -5.64 -9.69 -4.83
CA PHE A 84 -6.47 -10.03 -3.69
C PHE A 84 -7.91 -9.67 -3.98
N ARG A 85 -8.84 -10.63 -3.87
CA ARG A 85 -10.28 -10.39 -4.03
C ARG A 85 -11.04 -11.33 -3.11
N ALA A 86 -11.17 -10.95 -1.84
CA ALA A 86 -12.05 -11.62 -0.88
C ALA A 86 -13.01 -10.59 -0.27
N GLY A 87 -14.20 -11.04 0.12
CA GLY A 87 -15.21 -10.25 0.85
C GLY A 87 -14.81 -9.86 2.27
N SER A 88 -13.50 -9.75 2.55
CA SER A 88 -12.97 -9.35 3.84
C SER A 88 -13.12 -7.86 4.05
N ILE A 89 -13.56 -7.52 5.26
CA ILE A 89 -13.81 -6.17 5.82
C ILE A 89 -12.52 -5.34 5.96
N THR A 90 -11.36 -5.87 5.56
CA THR A 90 -10.07 -5.18 5.62
C THR A 90 -10.05 -4.00 4.65
N VAL A 91 -10.24 -2.80 5.19
CA VAL A 91 -10.14 -1.54 4.46
C VAL A 91 -8.72 -1.44 3.88
N PRO A 92 -8.57 -1.40 2.55
CA PRO A 92 -7.24 -1.34 1.96
C PRO A 92 -6.65 0.06 2.07
N TYR A 93 -5.33 0.12 2.15
CA TYR A 93 -4.62 1.40 2.20
C TYR A 93 -4.58 2.06 0.82
N TRP A 94 -4.80 3.38 0.79
CA TRP A 94 -4.70 4.22 -0.41
C TRP A 94 -3.73 5.37 -0.16
N GLU A 95 -2.86 5.64 -1.13
CA GLU A 95 -1.91 6.75 -1.09
C GLU A 95 -2.40 7.87 -2.02
N GLY A 96 -2.61 9.04 -1.45
CA GLY A 96 -3.02 10.25 -2.17
C GLY A 96 -3.41 11.36 -1.21
N GLU A 97 -2.67 12.47 -1.22
CA GLU A 97 -3.06 13.67 -0.49
C GLU A 97 -3.91 14.54 -1.44
N ASN A 98 -5.19 14.75 -1.10
CA ASN A 98 -6.03 15.70 -1.82
C ASN A 98 -5.63 17.13 -1.44
N ILE A 99 -5.65 18.05 -2.40
CA ILE A 99 -5.47 19.48 -2.12
C ILE A 99 -6.53 19.89 -1.08
N PRO A 100 -6.11 20.49 0.05
CA PRO A 100 -7.05 20.82 1.13
C PRO A 100 -8.05 21.85 0.64
N VAL A 101 -9.33 21.62 0.95
CA VAL A 101 -10.37 22.60 0.68
C VAL A 101 -10.28 23.69 1.73
N GLU A 102 -10.12 24.93 1.28
CA GLU A 102 -10.04 26.09 2.16
C GLU A 102 -11.35 26.39 2.90
N TYR A 103 -11.24 27.05 4.05
CA TYR A 103 -12.38 27.49 4.87
C TYR A 103 -13.39 28.30 4.05
N ILE A 104 -12.93 29.23 3.22
CA ILE A 104 -13.82 30.12 2.44
C ILE A 104 -14.65 29.30 1.44
N THR A 105 -14.05 28.31 0.79
CA THR A 105 -14.73 27.43 -0.15
C THR A 105 -15.73 26.52 0.56
N ALA A 106 -15.32 25.90 1.68
CA ALA A 106 -16.23 25.08 2.47
C ALA A 106 -17.42 25.88 3.01
N ARG A 107 -17.19 27.11 3.45
CA ARG A 107 -18.22 28.04 3.90
C ARG A 107 -19.22 28.39 2.79
N LYS A 108 -18.76 28.57 1.54
CA LYS A 108 -19.65 28.77 0.37
C LYS A 108 -20.57 27.57 0.15
N VAL A 109 -20.09 26.34 0.38
CA VAL A 109 -20.94 25.13 0.32
C VAL A 109 -22.00 25.16 1.42
N GLY A 110 -21.66 25.59 2.64
CA GLY A 110 -22.64 25.84 3.70
C GLY A 110 -23.73 26.83 3.27
N LEU A 111 -23.34 27.96 2.68
CA LEU A 111 -24.26 28.96 2.15
C LEU A 111 -25.17 28.40 1.05
N LEU A 112 -24.63 27.54 0.17
CA LEU A 112 -25.41 26.87 -0.87
C LEU A 112 -26.48 25.96 -0.25
N ARG A 113 -26.15 25.19 0.80
CA ARG A 113 -27.13 24.37 1.52
C ARG A 113 -28.25 25.22 2.12
N THR A 114 -27.93 26.39 2.66
CA THR A 114 -28.91 27.37 3.16
C THR A 114 -29.83 27.87 2.05
N LYS A 115 -29.27 28.21 0.87
CA LYS A 115 -30.05 28.65 -0.30
C LYS A 115 -31.00 27.57 -0.80
N VAL A 116 -30.56 26.32 -0.82
CA VAL A 116 -31.38 25.17 -1.21
C VAL A 116 -32.53 24.97 -0.22
N LYS A 117 -32.27 25.04 1.08
CA LYS A 117 -33.31 24.94 2.12
C LYS A 117 -34.42 25.97 1.95
N ARG A 118 -34.04 27.20 1.60
CA ARG A 118 -34.96 28.32 1.38
C ARG A 118 -35.69 28.26 0.04
N GLY A 119 -35.44 27.24 -0.79
CA GLY A 119 -36.04 27.11 -2.12
C GLY A 119 -35.47 28.05 -3.19
N SER A 120 -34.49 28.90 -2.83
CA SER A 120 -33.87 29.87 -3.75
C SER A 120 -32.92 29.25 -4.78
N LEU A 121 -32.55 27.97 -4.59
CA LEU A 121 -31.71 27.21 -5.52
C LEU A 121 -32.17 25.77 -5.55
N LYS A 122 -32.45 25.24 -6.75
CA LYS A 122 -32.78 23.82 -6.94
C LYS A 122 -31.52 23.07 -7.35
N LEU A 123 -31.23 21.98 -6.66
CA LEU A 123 -30.21 21.02 -7.06
C LEU A 123 -30.89 19.84 -7.75
N HIS A 124 -30.18 19.17 -8.66
CA HIS A 124 -30.66 17.93 -9.29
C HIS A 124 -30.81 16.77 -8.29
N ASN A 125 -30.22 16.87 -7.10
CA ASN A 125 -30.20 15.79 -6.12
C ASN A 125 -30.99 16.16 -4.87
N ASP A 126 -31.82 15.21 -4.42
CA ASP A 126 -32.75 15.35 -3.29
C ASP A 126 -32.12 15.01 -1.92
N ILE A 127 -30.79 14.87 -1.83
CA ILE A 127 -30.14 14.47 -0.55
C ILE A 127 -30.51 15.42 0.58
N LEU A 128 -30.55 16.73 0.32
CA LEU A 128 -30.87 17.74 1.34
C LEU A 128 -32.36 17.77 1.71
N SER A 129 -33.25 17.43 0.79
CA SER A 129 -34.69 17.37 1.05
C SER A 129 -35.12 16.08 1.75
N LYS A 130 -34.31 15.01 1.63
CA LYS A 130 -34.53 13.70 2.26
C LYS A 130 -33.71 13.49 3.55
N LEU A 131 -33.33 14.58 4.23
CA LEU A 131 -32.66 14.47 5.53
C LEU A 131 -33.67 14.13 6.62
N ASN A 132 -33.27 13.26 7.54
CA ASN A 132 -34.12 12.78 8.64
C ASN A 132 -34.15 13.75 9.84
N PHE A 133 -33.65 14.98 9.67
CA PHE A 133 -33.55 15.97 10.74
C PHE A 133 -33.77 17.39 10.20
N ASP A 134 -34.43 18.23 11.00
CA ASP A 134 -34.93 19.55 10.58
C ASP A 134 -33.82 20.58 10.34
N SER A 135 -32.64 20.37 10.92
CA SER A 135 -31.52 21.30 10.88
C SER A 135 -30.57 20.97 9.74
N ILE A 136 -30.29 21.92 8.84
CA ILE A 136 -29.36 21.66 7.73
C ILE A 136 -27.96 22.17 8.12
N PRO A 137 -26.92 21.32 8.06
CA PRO A 137 -25.57 21.74 8.37
C PRO A 137 -25.08 22.75 7.34
N ASN A 138 -24.75 23.95 7.82
CA ASN A 138 -24.45 25.10 6.99
C ASN A 138 -23.25 25.89 7.56
N GLU A 139 -23.10 27.16 7.17
CA GLU A 139 -22.00 28.01 7.60
C GLU A 139 -22.10 28.51 9.06
N LYS A 140 -23.26 28.37 9.70
CA LYS A 140 -23.56 28.80 11.09
C LYS A 140 -24.12 27.69 11.98
N THR A 141 -24.34 26.50 11.45
CA THR A 141 -24.96 25.38 12.18
C THR A 141 -24.17 24.12 11.94
N ILE A 142 -23.58 23.59 13.00
CA ILE A 142 -23.01 22.25 13.07
C ILE A 142 -24.14 21.30 13.44
N VAL A 143 -24.32 20.23 12.65
CA VAL A 143 -25.26 19.16 12.98
C VAL A 143 -24.47 17.93 13.37
N VAL A 144 -24.79 17.35 14.52
CA VAL A 144 -24.12 16.14 15.03
C VAL A 144 -25.09 14.98 14.92
N GLU A 145 -24.75 14.02 14.06
CA GLU A 145 -25.47 12.74 13.96
C GLU A 145 -24.82 11.74 14.92
N SER A 146 -25.58 11.22 15.88
CA SER A 146 -25.12 10.24 16.87
C SER A 146 -25.94 8.96 16.77
N VAL A 147 -25.27 7.82 16.58
CA VAL A 147 -25.91 6.50 16.59
C VAL A 147 -25.84 5.91 17.99
N LYS A 148 -27.01 5.81 18.65
CA LYS A 148 -27.12 5.39 20.07
C LYS A 148 -26.47 4.04 20.37
N SER A 149 -26.43 3.14 19.40
CA SER A 149 -25.96 1.75 19.53
C SER A 149 -24.48 1.54 19.22
N GLU A 150 -23.78 2.50 18.57
CA GLU A 150 -22.47 2.21 17.95
C GLU A 150 -21.30 3.09 18.44
N GLY A 151 -21.46 3.97 19.43
CA GLY A 151 -20.35 4.82 19.91
C GLY A 151 -19.74 5.72 18.80
N LYS A 152 -20.48 5.89 17.70
CA LYS A 152 -20.08 6.62 16.50
C LYS A 152 -20.90 7.88 16.37
N LEU A 153 -20.24 8.95 15.95
CA LEU A 153 -20.90 10.20 15.63
C LEU A 153 -20.23 10.89 14.43
N VAL A 154 -21.01 11.69 13.72
CA VAL A 154 -20.55 12.52 12.61
C VAL A 154 -20.98 13.96 12.83
N LEU A 155 -20.01 14.85 12.98
CA LEU A 155 -20.23 16.29 12.97
C LEU A 155 -20.18 16.77 11.52
N HIS A 156 -21.24 17.41 11.05
CA HIS A 156 -21.24 18.12 9.77
C HIS A 156 -20.81 19.56 9.98
N ALA A 157 -19.56 19.85 9.62
CA ALA A 157 -18.88 21.11 9.86
C ALA A 157 -18.23 21.62 8.56
N CYS A 158 -18.81 22.64 7.94
CA CYS A 158 -18.35 23.23 6.67
C CYS A 158 -17.17 24.20 6.86
N PHE A 159 -16.11 23.76 7.55
CA PHE A 159 -14.96 24.62 7.88
C PHE A 159 -13.70 24.34 7.06
N GLY A 160 -13.74 23.41 6.13
CA GLY A 160 -12.60 23.09 5.28
C GLY A 160 -11.64 22.10 5.93
N THR A 161 -10.71 21.58 5.12
CA THR A 161 -9.92 20.40 5.46
C THR A 161 -9.00 20.63 6.67
N LYS A 162 -8.28 21.75 6.70
CA LYS A 162 -7.27 22.02 7.76
C LYS A 162 -7.91 22.31 9.12
N ILE A 163 -8.96 23.13 9.15
CA ILE A 163 -9.71 23.44 10.38
C ILE A 163 -10.36 22.18 10.93
N ASN A 164 -11.02 21.39 10.07
CA ASN A 164 -11.63 20.13 10.50
C ASN A 164 -10.59 19.10 10.96
N SER A 165 -9.41 19.03 10.34
CA SER A 165 -8.32 18.15 10.80
C SER A 165 -7.80 18.54 12.19
N THR A 166 -7.70 19.85 12.43
CA THR A 166 -7.31 20.43 13.72
C THR A 166 -8.35 20.12 14.80
N LEU A 167 -9.64 20.36 14.52
CA LEU A 167 -10.75 20.03 15.42
C LEU A 167 -10.86 18.53 15.68
N SER A 168 -10.74 17.71 14.64
CA SER A 168 -10.77 16.25 14.73
C SER A 168 -9.69 15.71 15.67
N THR A 169 -8.48 16.25 15.55
CA THR A 169 -7.34 15.85 16.40
C THR A 169 -7.53 16.30 17.84
N LEU A 170 -8.01 17.53 18.06
CA LEU A 170 -8.37 18.05 19.38
C LEU A 170 -9.44 17.16 20.05
N LEU A 171 -10.53 16.90 19.33
CA LEU A 171 -11.67 16.10 19.82
C LEU A 171 -11.22 14.68 20.16
N SER A 172 -10.47 14.03 19.26
CA SER A 172 -9.89 12.71 19.52
C SER A 172 -9.08 12.68 20.81
N SER A 173 -8.15 13.64 20.97
CA SER A 173 -7.26 13.68 22.13
C SER A 173 -8.03 13.92 23.44
N MET A 174 -8.89 14.93 23.47
CA MET A 174 -9.62 15.32 24.68
C MET A 174 -10.66 14.26 25.07
N LEU A 175 -11.46 13.79 24.12
CA LEU A 175 -12.47 12.77 24.39
C LEU A 175 -11.82 11.44 24.79
N SER A 176 -10.68 11.08 24.20
CA SER A 176 -9.96 9.87 24.63
C SER A 176 -9.50 9.97 26.07
N SER A 177 -8.97 11.14 26.45
CA SER A 177 -8.52 11.39 27.82
C SER A 177 -9.67 11.37 28.83
N MET A 178 -10.83 11.91 28.46
CA MET A 178 -11.99 11.98 29.36
C MET A 178 -12.76 10.65 29.47
N LEU A 179 -12.84 9.88 28.38
CA LEU A 179 -13.55 8.60 28.35
C LEU A 179 -12.69 7.43 28.87
N GLY A 180 -11.36 7.55 28.82
CA GLY A 180 -10.44 6.43 29.08
C GLY A 180 -10.41 5.37 27.95
N TYR A 181 -11.07 5.64 26.82
CA TYR A 181 -11.09 4.80 25.63
C TYR A 181 -10.53 5.59 24.45
N LEU A 182 -9.78 4.93 23.56
CA LEU A 182 -9.33 5.56 22.33
C LEU A 182 -10.54 6.00 21.48
N VAL A 183 -10.55 7.28 21.11
CA VAL A 183 -11.50 7.87 20.18
C VAL A 183 -10.79 8.05 18.85
N GLU A 184 -11.11 7.20 17.89
CA GLU A 184 -10.63 7.36 16.52
C GLU A 184 -11.37 8.53 15.86
N ALA A 185 -10.62 9.37 15.15
CA ALA A 185 -11.18 10.53 14.47
C ALA A 185 -10.73 10.61 13.02
N ARG A 186 -11.65 10.98 12.15
CA ARG A 186 -11.42 11.22 10.72
C ARG A 186 -12.10 12.52 10.33
N SER A 187 -11.55 13.21 9.35
CA SER A 187 -12.12 14.47 8.86
C SER A 187 -11.99 14.61 7.36
N ASP A 188 -13.03 15.18 6.76
CA ASP A 188 -12.99 15.74 5.41
C ASP A 188 -13.23 17.27 5.49
N ALA A 189 -13.37 17.93 4.34
CA ALA A 189 -13.61 19.37 4.28
C ALA A 189 -14.94 19.85 4.90
N TYR A 190 -15.88 18.94 5.13
CA TYR A 190 -17.27 19.21 5.49
C TYR A 190 -17.74 18.43 6.73
N ARG A 191 -16.96 17.46 7.21
CA ARG A 191 -17.36 16.49 8.24
C ARG A 191 -16.20 16.05 9.10
N ILE A 192 -16.53 15.66 10.33
CA ILE A 192 -15.65 14.99 11.28
C ILE A 192 -16.40 13.76 11.78
N ALA A 193 -15.81 12.57 11.62
CA ALA A 193 -16.35 11.32 12.16
C ALA A 193 -15.51 10.90 13.37
N LEU A 194 -16.18 10.62 14.49
CA LEU A 194 -15.56 10.09 15.70
C LEU A 194 -16.14 8.69 15.99
N SER A 195 -15.30 7.76 16.43
CA SER A 195 -15.69 6.41 16.80
C SER A 195 -14.96 5.99 18.07
N SER A 196 -15.68 5.39 19.01
CA SER A 196 -15.10 4.84 20.23
C SER A 196 -15.87 3.59 20.64
N ASN A 197 -15.22 2.73 21.43
CA ASN A 197 -15.88 1.59 22.07
C ASN A 197 -16.82 2.04 23.21
N SER A 198 -16.70 3.30 23.65
CA SER A 198 -17.60 3.91 24.62
C SER A 198 -18.50 4.95 23.96
N ARG A 199 -19.68 5.18 24.55
CA ARG A 199 -20.62 6.19 24.05
C ARG A 199 -20.08 7.59 24.31
N ILE A 200 -19.98 8.38 23.25
CA ILE A 200 -19.68 9.82 23.33
C ILE A 200 -21.02 10.56 23.51
N SER A 201 -21.21 11.22 24.65
CA SER A 201 -22.45 11.95 24.96
C SER A 201 -22.42 13.38 24.40
N GLU A 202 -23.61 13.96 24.16
CA GLU A 202 -23.77 15.36 23.76
C GLU A 202 -23.09 16.31 24.75
N LYS A 203 -23.33 16.10 26.05
CA LYS A 203 -22.75 16.90 27.12
C LYS A 203 -21.22 16.92 27.03
N LEU A 204 -20.61 15.75 26.89
CA LEU A 204 -19.15 15.62 26.80
C LEU A 204 -18.59 16.32 25.56
N LEU A 205 -19.24 16.15 24.39
CA LEU A 205 -18.81 16.83 23.17
C LEU A 205 -18.89 18.35 23.30
N ILE A 206 -19.99 18.86 23.87
CA ILE A 206 -20.19 20.30 24.08
C ILE A 206 -19.18 20.87 25.08
N GLU A 207 -18.91 20.17 26.18
CA GLU A 207 -17.88 20.54 27.16
C GLU A 207 -16.53 20.68 26.47
N VAL A 208 -16.10 19.66 25.70
CA VAL A 208 -14.83 19.71 25.00
C VAL A 208 -14.78 20.88 24.00
N ILE A 209 -15.84 21.14 23.22
CA ILE A 209 -15.81 22.21 22.22
C ILE A 209 -15.83 23.61 22.85
N LYS A 210 -16.49 23.78 24.01
CA LYS A 210 -16.64 25.09 24.67
C LYS A 210 -15.48 25.45 25.60
N ASP A 211 -14.60 24.51 25.92
CA ASP A 211 -13.43 24.78 26.75
C ASP A 211 -12.35 25.59 26.00
N GLU A 212 -11.37 26.09 26.75
CA GLU A 212 -10.24 26.86 26.23
C GLU A 212 -8.95 26.05 26.24
N TYR A 213 -8.30 25.97 25.09
CA TYR A 213 -7.10 25.15 24.91
C TYR A 213 -5.95 25.91 24.29
N ASP A 214 -4.74 25.49 24.69
CA ASP A 214 -3.55 25.68 23.88
C ASP A 214 -3.51 24.64 22.75
N LEU A 215 -4.15 24.97 21.64
CA LEU A 215 -4.25 24.10 20.46
C LEU A 215 -2.90 23.62 19.94
N LEU A 216 -1.86 24.46 20.01
CA LEU A 216 -0.55 24.12 19.47
C LEU A 216 0.07 22.99 20.31
N ASN A 217 0.00 23.10 21.63
CA ASN A 217 0.55 22.09 22.54
C ASN A 217 -0.23 20.77 22.47
N ILE A 218 -1.57 20.81 22.46
CA ILE A 218 -2.39 19.59 22.35
C ILE A 218 -2.11 18.85 21.04
N ILE A 219 -2.09 19.58 19.92
CA ILE A 219 -1.87 18.93 18.62
C ILE A 219 -0.43 18.43 18.51
N THR A 220 0.56 19.18 19.00
CA THR A 220 1.95 18.70 19.04
C THR A 220 2.07 17.40 19.85
N ALA A 221 1.43 17.32 21.01
CA ALA A 221 1.41 16.11 21.84
C ALA A 221 0.73 14.94 21.11
N SER A 222 -0.41 15.19 20.45
CA SER A 222 -1.16 14.17 19.69
C SER A 222 -0.39 13.63 18.47
N LEU A 223 0.52 14.44 17.92
CA LEU A 223 1.35 14.06 16.77
C LEU A 223 2.55 13.21 17.16
N SER A 224 2.98 13.27 18.42
CA SER A 224 4.15 12.55 18.91
C SER A 224 3.98 11.04 18.70
N GLY A 225 4.97 10.40 18.08
CA GLY A 225 4.93 8.96 17.78
C GLY A 225 4.01 8.56 16.60
N THR A 226 3.32 9.50 15.95
CA THR A 226 2.52 9.21 14.75
C THR A 226 3.38 9.01 13.51
N HIS A 227 2.89 8.23 12.54
CA HIS A 227 3.58 8.07 11.25
C HIS A 227 3.80 9.38 10.51
N ASN A 228 2.84 10.31 10.59
CA ASN A 228 2.93 11.60 9.91
C ASN A 228 4.14 12.41 10.37
N VAL A 229 4.37 12.49 11.69
CA VAL A 229 5.51 13.26 12.22
C VAL A 229 6.83 12.56 11.94
N ASN A 230 6.88 11.23 12.03
CA ASN A 230 8.09 10.45 11.75
C ASN A 230 8.49 10.58 10.27
N TRP A 231 7.54 10.44 9.35
CA TRP A 231 7.77 10.63 7.92
C TRP A 231 8.27 12.06 7.61
N ARG A 232 7.61 13.08 8.16
CA ARG A 232 8.01 14.47 7.92
C ARG A 232 9.41 14.75 8.50
N THR A 233 9.71 14.22 9.67
CA THR A 233 11.04 14.28 10.30
C THR A 233 12.09 13.63 9.42
N TRP A 234 11.81 12.46 8.83
CA TRP A 234 12.71 11.78 7.89
C TRP A 234 13.01 12.63 6.65
N CYS A 235 11.98 13.23 6.04
CA CYS A 235 12.14 14.12 4.89
C CYS A 235 12.99 15.35 5.22
N VAL A 236 12.75 16.00 6.36
CA VAL A 236 13.55 17.14 6.82
C VAL A 236 14.98 16.70 7.15
N ALA A 237 15.17 15.52 7.74
CA ALA A 237 16.49 14.96 8.04
C ALA A 237 17.33 14.72 6.77
N LYS A 238 16.70 14.33 5.65
CA LYS A 238 17.35 14.28 4.33
C LYS A 238 17.82 15.67 3.88
N LYS A 239 16.92 16.67 3.94
CA LYS A 239 17.25 18.07 3.60
C LYS A 239 18.39 18.63 4.47
N PHE A 240 18.43 18.27 5.75
CA PHE A 240 19.49 18.68 6.69
C PHE A 240 20.81 17.90 6.51
N GLY A 241 20.83 16.90 5.62
CA GLY A 241 22.02 16.06 5.37
C GLY A 241 22.34 15.08 6.49
N ILE A 242 21.42 14.85 7.43
CA ILE A 242 21.56 13.84 8.49
C ILE A 242 21.28 12.45 7.93
N VAL A 243 20.33 12.35 7.02
CA VAL A 243 19.96 11.12 6.31
C VAL A 243 20.42 11.24 4.86
N GLY A 244 21.03 10.18 4.32
CA GLY A 244 21.42 10.14 2.92
C GLY A 244 20.21 10.24 1.98
N ARG A 245 20.39 10.87 0.82
CA ARG A 245 19.32 11.06 -0.18
C ARG A 245 18.67 9.73 -0.61
N GLU A 246 19.50 8.72 -0.84
CA GLU A 246 19.12 7.36 -1.24
C GLU A 246 18.72 6.45 -0.07
N ALA A 247 18.74 6.95 1.17
CA ALA A 247 18.40 6.14 2.32
C ALA A 247 16.93 5.70 2.27
N ILE A 248 16.72 4.42 2.57
CA ILE A 248 15.41 3.81 2.61
C ILE A 248 14.72 4.20 3.92
N TYR A 249 13.50 4.75 3.83
CA TYR A 249 12.67 5.06 4.98
C TYR A 249 12.30 3.79 5.71
N GLU A 250 12.66 3.78 6.98
CA GLU A 250 12.30 2.74 7.92
C GLU A 250 11.61 3.41 9.12
N ARG A 251 10.41 2.92 9.46
CA ARG A 251 9.55 3.49 10.51
C ARG A 251 10.30 3.64 11.85
N LYS A 252 11.09 2.63 12.23
CA LYS A 252 11.84 2.62 13.50
C LYS A 252 12.93 3.70 13.52
N SER A 253 13.72 3.79 12.45
CA SER A 253 14.77 4.78 12.29
C SER A 253 14.22 6.21 12.27
N ALA A 254 13.09 6.44 11.59
CA ALA A 254 12.43 7.74 11.57
C ALA A 254 11.90 8.18 12.95
N ARG A 255 11.31 7.24 13.71
CA ARG A 255 10.90 7.49 15.10
C ARG A 255 12.09 7.85 15.99
N PHE A 256 13.20 7.10 15.88
CA PHE A 256 14.42 7.40 16.62
C PHE A 256 14.97 8.80 16.31
N LEU A 257 14.94 9.22 15.04
CA LEU A 257 15.35 10.58 14.67
C LEU A 257 14.44 11.63 15.31
N TYR A 258 13.13 11.42 15.32
CA TYR A 258 12.19 12.33 15.97
C TYR A 258 12.50 12.47 17.46
N ASP A 259 12.61 11.34 18.18
CA ASP A 259 12.85 11.34 19.62
C ASP A 259 14.19 12.02 19.97
N ARG A 260 15.27 11.66 19.24
CA ARG A 260 16.63 12.18 19.45
C ARG A 260 16.75 13.68 19.15
N TYR A 261 16.08 14.17 18.10
CA TYR A 261 16.20 15.54 17.61
C TYR A 261 15.02 16.45 17.99
N SER A 262 14.12 15.98 18.87
CA SER A 262 12.90 16.68 19.33
C SER A 262 13.11 18.14 19.73
N LYS A 263 14.23 18.45 20.39
CA LYS A 263 14.57 19.81 20.86
C LYS A 263 15.33 20.67 19.84
N THR A 264 15.66 20.13 18.67
CA THR A 264 16.50 20.79 17.66
C THR A 264 15.67 21.41 16.53
N SER A 265 16.32 22.20 15.67
CA SER A 265 15.67 22.82 14.51
C SER A 265 15.08 21.79 13.53
N LEU A 266 15.59 20.55 13.51
CA LEU A 266 15.10 19.50 12.62
C LEU A 266 13.64 19.15 12.91
N VAL A 267 13.30 18.84 14.16
CA VAL A 267 11.91 18.48 14.52
C VAL A 267 11.03 19.72 14.54
N LYS A 268 11.56 20.89 14.92
CA LYS A 268 10.82 22.15 14.81
C LYS A 268 10.38 22.43 13.37
N GLU A 269 11.26 22.21 12.40
CA GLU A 269 10.93 22.37 10.98
C GLU A 269 9.95 21.30 10.49
N ALA A 270 10.12 20.04 10.92
CA ALA A 270 9.18 18.97 10.56
C ALA A 270 7.77 19.25 11.09
N LEU A 271 7.65 19.71 12.33
CA LEU A 271 6.38 20.15 12.90
C LEU A 271 5.84 21.35 12.14
N ARG A 272 6.66 22.37 11.85
CA ARG A 272 6.24 23.57 11.09
C ARG A 272 5.66 23.19 9.71
N GLU A 273 6.34 22.34 8.94
CA GLU A 273 5.82 21.85 7.65
C GLU A 273 4.50 21.10 7.84
N LEU A 274 4.41 20.22 8.84
CA LEU A 274 3.21 19.43 9.10
C LEU A 274 2.01 20.30 9.54
N PHE A 275 2.24 21.27 10.42
CA PHE A 275 1.24 22.26 10.84
C PHE A 275 0.77 23.08 9.65
N HIS A 276 1.70 23.56 8.81
CA HIS A 276 1.36 24.31 7.60
C HIS A 276 0.51 23.48 6.62
N ASP A 277 0.87 22.21 6.39
CA ASP A 277 0.21 21.39 5.37
C ASP A 277 -1.16 20.86 5.82
N LYS A 278 -1.30 20.45 7.09
CA LYS A 278 -2.47 19.69 7.56
C LYS A 278 -3.38 20.46 8.52
N TYR A 279 -2.88 21.48 9.20
CA TYR A 279 -3.56 22.11 10.32
C TYR A 279 -3.77 23.61 10.10
N ASP A 280 -4.75 24.18 10.82
CA ASP A 280 -5.01 25.62 10.84
C ASP A 280 -5.39 26.02 12.26
N ILE A 281 -4.36 26.26 13.08
CA ILE A 281 -4.52 26.58 14.50
C ILE A 281 -5.29 27.88 14.71
N GLU A 282 -4.94 28.92 13.95
CA GLU A 282 -5.53 30.24 14.09
C GLU A 282 -7.01 30.24 13.64
N GLY A 283 -7.29 29.60 12.50
CA GLY A 283 -8.65 29.43 11.98
C GLY A 283 -9.52 28.63 12.93
N THR A 284 -9.02 27.53 13.49
CA THR A 284 -9.73 26.74 14.49
C THR A 284 -9.99 27.52 15.77
N GLY A 285 -9.01 28.28 16.27
CA GLY A 285 -9.20 29.14 17.43
C GLY A 285 -10.32 30.17 17.24
N LYS A 286 -10.41 30.77 16.04
CA LYS A 286 -11.52 31.68 15.66
C LYS A 286 -12.87 30.96 15.64
N ILE A 287 -12.94 29.74 15.09
CA ILE A 287 -14.17 28.94 15.05
C ILE A 287 -14.64 28.55 16.46
N LEU A 288 -13.74 28.08 17.33
CA LEU A 288 -14.08 27.74 18.72
C LEU A 288 -14.61 28.97 19.48
N LYS A 289 -14.00 30.16 19.28
CA LYS A 289 -14.53 31.42 19.83
C LYS A 289 -15.95 31.73 19.32
N LYS A 290 -16.22 31.54 18.03
CA LYS A 290 -17.57 31.74 17.47
C LYS A 290 -18.62 30.77 18.04
N ILE A 291 -18.22 29.53 18.30
CA ILE A 291 -19.10 28.55 18.96
C ILE A 291 -19.38 28.97 20.41
N ARG A 292 -18.34 29.41 21.15
CA ARG A 292 -18.49 29.93 22.53
C ARG A 292 -19.41 31.15 22.60
N ASN A 293 -19.33 32.04 21.60
CA ASN A 293 -20.18 33.22 21.49
C ASN A 293 -21.59 32.93 20.92
N ASN A 294 -21.95 31.65 20.67
CA ASN A 294 -23.20 31.24 20.03
C ASN A 294 -23.44 31.81 18.62
N GLU A 295 -22.40 32.29 17.92
CA GLU A 295 -22.49 32.65 16.49
C GLU A 295 -22.63 31.42 15.58
N ILE A 296 -22.09 30.28 16.05
CA ILE A 296 -22.24 28.97 15.42
C ILE A 296 -22.98 28.07 16.40
N GLN A 297 -24.13 27.56 15.99
CA GLN A 297 -24.97 26.66 16.79
C GLN A 297 -24.59 25.20 16.55
N ILE A 298 -24.72 24.38 17.60
CA ILE A 298 -24.53 22.93 17.53
C ILE A 298 -25.87 22.28 17.80
N ASN A 299 -26.36 21.49 16.84
CA ASN A 299 -27.62 20.78 16.95
C ASN A 299 -27.34 19.28 17.00
N TRP A 300 -27.66 18.64 18.12
CA TRP A 300 -27.51 17.20 18.30
C TRP A 300 -28.72 16.45 17.75
N CYS A 301 -28.47 15.37 17.02
CA CYS A 301 -29.48 14.51 16.43
C CYS A 301 -29.13 13.05 16.74
N ASP A 302 -29.92 12.46 17.63
CA ASP A 302 -29.88 11.03 17.89
C ASP A 302 -30.64 10.28 16.77
N ILE A 303 -29.96 9.34 16.12
CA ILE A 303 -30.46 8.63 14.94
C ILE A 303 -30.19 7.12 15.02
N ASP A 304 -31.01 6.33 14.33
CA ASP A 304 -30.80 4.88 14.23
C ASP A 304 -29.79 4.54 13.13
N LYS A 305 -29.77 5.31 12.04
CA LYS A 305 -28.87 5.11 10.90
C LYS A 305 -28.42 6.44 10.32
N PHE A 306 -27.13 6.54 10.06
CA PHE A 306 -26.50 7.72 9.44
C PHE A 306 -27.19 8.16 8.15
N SER A 307 -27.31 9.48 7.98
CA SER A 307 -27.88 10.08 6.80
C SER A 307 -27.00 9.83 5.57
N LYS A 308 -27.59 10.00 4.37
CA LYS A 308 -26.83 9.96 3.12
C LYS A 308 -25.73 11.01 3.07
N LEU A 309 -25.85 12.09 3.84
CA LEU A 309 -24.78 13.07 3.95
C LEU A 309 -23.58 12.51 4.69
N ALA A 310 -23.73 11.64 5.68
CA ALA A 310 -22.62 11.10 6.47
C ALA A 310 -21.88 9.93 5.77
N ILE A 311 -22.54 9.24 4.82
CA ILE A 311 -21.95 8.08 4.12
C ILE A 311 -20.53 8.33 3.57
N PRO A 312 -20.20 9.46 2.91
CA PRO A 312 -18.87 9.63 2.29
C PRO A 312 -17.68 9.61 3.26
N ILE A 313 -17.89 9.93 4.55
CA ILE A 313 -16.83 9.88 5.57
C ILE A 313 -16.79 8.54 6.31
N LEU A 314 -17.93 7.82 6.34
CA LEU A 314 -18.07 6.52 6.98
C LEU A 314 -17.62 5.37 6.07
N ASP A 315 -17.94 5.47 4.78
CA ASP A 315 -17.71 4.43 3.79
C ASP A 315 -16.57 4.86 2.85
N HIS A 316 -15.35 4.52 3.25
CA HIS A 316 -14.16 4.74 2.43
C HIS A 316 -14.12 3.79 1.20
N THR A 317 -15.06 2.84 1.09
CA THR A 317 -15.08 1.81 0.05
C THR A 317 -16.05 2.15 -1.09
N ALA A 318 -17.24 2.68 -0.82
CA ALA A 318 -18.29 2.83 -1.84
C ALA A 318 -17.99 3.77 -3.03
N LYS A 319 -16.98 4.64 -2.97
CA LYS A 319 -16.61 5.48 -4.14
C LYS A 319 -15.89 4.70 -5.25
N TYR A 320 -15.35 3.50 -4.99
CA TYR A 320 -14.39 2.85 -5.89
C TYR A 320 -14.61 1.36 -6.17
N TYR A 321 -15.63 0.71 -5.60
CA TYR A 321 -15.85 -0.73 -5.83
C TYR A 321 -17.09 -1.01 -6.67
N SER A 322 -16.85 -1.58 -7.84
CA SER A 322 -17.72 -2.59 -8.42
C SER A 322 -17.12 -3.94 -8.05
N SER A 323 -17.82 -4.75 -7.25
CA SER A 323 -17.37 -6.11 -6.91
C SER A 323 -18.05 -7.13 -7.82
N PRO A 324 -17.31 -7.93 -8.60
CA PRO A 324 -17.78 -9.18 -9.16
C PRO A 324 -17.32 -10.35 -8.29
N SER A 325 -18.28 -11.16 -7.86
CA SER A 325 -18.12 -12.43 -7.15
C SER A 325 -17.56 -13.54 -8.06
N ASN A 326 -16.74 -14.43 -7.47
CA ASN A 326 -16.09 -15.64 -8.01
C ASN A 326 -14.87 -15.45 -8.95
N VAL A 327 -13.66 -15.39 -8.36
CA VAL A 327 -12.40 -15.08 -9.06
C VAL A 327 -11.31 -16.16 -8.92
N ASP A 328 -11.42 -17.14 -8.02
CA ASP A 328 -10.40 -18.22 -7.90
C ASP A 328 -10.13 -18.93 -9.24
N LYS A 329 -11.19 -19.13 -10.02
CA LYS A 329 -11.09 -19.68 -11.38
C LYS A 329 -10.34 -18.76 -12.34
N ALA A 330 -10.54 -17.44 -12.26
CA ALA A 330 -9.88 -16.48 -13.15
C ALA A 330 -8.37 -16.34 -12.86
N ILE A 331 -7.94 -16.43 -11.60
CA ILE A 331 -6.51 -16.46 -11.24
C ILE A 331 -5.87 -17.74 -11.78
N LEU A 332 -6.52 -18.89 -11.59
CA LEU A 332 -6.05 -20.16 -12.15
C LEU A 332 -6.00 -20.13 -13.68
N ASP A 333 -6.99 -19.53 -14.35
CA ASP A 333 -7.00 -19.39 -15.81
C ASP A 333 -5.88 -18.46 -16.31
N MET A 334 -5.58 -17.37 -15.58
CA MET A 334 -4.42 -16.53 -15.86
C MET A 334 -3.11 -17.32 -15.73
N ILE A 335 -2.96 -18.10 -14.66
CA ILE A 335 -1.78 -18.96 -14.44
C ILE A 335 -1.65 -19.98 -15.57
N LYS A 336 -2.73 -20.69 -15.91
CA LYS A 336 -2.77 -21.65 -17.03
C LYS A 336 -2.31 -20.99 -18.33
N SER A 337 -2.92 -19.85 -18.68
CA SER A 337 -2.61 -19.15 -19.93
C SER A 337 -1.12 -18.75 -20.02
N ARG A 338 -0.50 -18.38 -18.90
CA ARG A 338 0.93 -18.06 -18.81
C ARG A 338 1.79 -19.31 -18.96
N LEU A 339 1.53 -20.36 -18.17
CA LEU A 339 2.31 -21.60 -18.19
C LEU A 339 2.30 -22.21 -19.60
N PHE A 340 1.17 -22.16 -20.30
CA PHE A 340 1.06 -22.66 -21.68
C PHE A 340 1.87 -21.89 -22.72
N LYS A 341 2.05 -20.57 -22.53
CA LYS A 341 2.85 -19.70 -23.42
C LYS A 341 4.34 -19.66 -23.07
N THR A 342 4.77 -20.42 -22.06
CA THR A 342 6.16 -20.38 -21.60
C THR A 342 7.06 -21.08 -22.61
N LYS A 343 8.16 -20.44 -23.00
CA LYS A 343 9.10 -20.98 -23.99
C LYS A 343 10.18 -21.79 -23.31
N HIS A 344 10.38 -23.01 -23.80
CA HIS A 344 11.38 -23.95 -23.32
C HIS A 344 12.33 -24.33 -24.44
N ARG A 345 13.61 -24.47 -24.10
CA ARG A 345 14.57 -25.15 -24.96
C ARG A 345 14.64 -26.61 -24.54
N LEU A 346 14.14 -27.47 -25.42
CA LEU A 346 14.29 -28.91 -25.29
C LEU A 346 15.64 -29.34 -25.83
N VAL A 347 16.32 -30.20 -25.09
CA VAL A 347 17.63 -30.74 -25.45
C VAL A 347 17.62 -32.25 -25.20
N CYS A 348 18.22 -33.04 -26.09
CA CYS A 348 18.43 -34.45 -25.78
C CYS A 348 19.47 -34.60 -24.66
N ALA A 349 19.08 -35.12 -23.50
CA ALA A 349 19.96 -35.32 -22.35
C ALA A 349 21.04 -36.38 -22.60
N ARG A 350 20.86 -37.24 -23.60
CA ARG A 350 21.79 -38.34 -23.92
C ARG A 350 22.91 -37.95 -24.89
N CYS A 351 22.57 -37.31 -26.02
CA CYS A 351 23.56 -36.96 -27.05
C CYS A 351 23.78 -35.46 -27.23
N GLY A 352 22.88 -34.60 -26.72
CA GLY A 352 22.96 -33.14 -26.84
C GLY A 352 22.87 -32.58 -28.26
N LYS A 353 22.65 -33.41 -29.28
CA LYS A 353 22.59 -32.99 -30.70
C LYS A 353 21.25 -32.39 -31.10
N TRP A 354 20.16 -32.95 -30.60
CA TRP A 354 18.82 -32.43 -30.85
C TRP A 354 18.50 -31.30 -29.89
N VAL A 355 18.15 -30.14 -30.44
CA VAL A 355 17.71 -28.96 -29.71
C VAL A 355 16.50 -28.38 -30.43
N ARG A 356 15.47 -28.01 -29.66
CA ARG A 356 14.28 -27.33 -30.20
C ARG A 356 13.74 -26.35 -29.19
N VAL A 357 13.38 -25.15 -29.63
CA VAL A 357 12.62 -24.22 -28.80
C VAL A 357 11.14 -24.40 -29.10
N VAL A 358 10.32 -24.56 -28.07
CA VAL A 358 8.88 -24.79 -28.18
C VAL A 358 8.14 -24.05 -27.07
N GLU A 359 6.88 -23.73 -27.32
CA GLU A 359 5.95 -23.32 -26.26
C GLU A 359 5.33 -24.55 -25.57
N THR A 360 4.99 -24.44 -24.29
CA THR A 360 4.47 -25.57 -23.49
C THR A 360 3.20 -26.19 -24.11
N ASN A 361 2.37 -25.40 -24.79
CA ASN A 361 1.16 -25.87 -25.45
C ASN A 361 1.43 -26.73 -26.71
N GLU A 362 2.54 -26.50 -27.43
CA GLU A 362 2.88 -27.12 -28.72
C GLU A 362 3.39 -28.56 -28.62
N ILE A 363 3.69 -29.03 -27.41
CA ILE A 363 4.31 -30.34 -27.19
C ILE A 363 3.30 -31.49 -27.25
N LYS A 364 3.69 -32.54 -27.98
CA LYS A 364 3.03 -33.85 -27.95
C LYS A 364 3.57 -34.70 -26.80
N ASN A 365 2.75 -35.61 -26.29
CA ASN A 365 3.10 -36.45 -25.12
C ASN A 365 4.31 -37.38 -25.35
N SER A 366 4.66 -37.70 -26.60
CA SER A 366 5.82 -38.52 -26.93
C SER A 366 6.94 -37.68 -27.55
N LEU A 367 8.01 -37.48 -26.78
CA LEU A 367 9.24 -36.83 -27.23
C LEU A 367 10.35 -37.87 -27.42
N SER A 368 10.99 -37.89 -28.59
CA SER A 368 12.16 -38.74 -28.84
C SER A 368 13.19 -38.00 -29.68
N CYS A 369 14.47 -38.28 -29.42
CA CYS A 369 15.55 -37.68 -30.16
C CYS A 369 15.66 -38.31 -31.57
N PRO A 370 15.64 -37.53 -32.67
CA PRO A 370 15.76 -38.08 -34.01
C PRO A 370 17.16 -38.66 -34.31
N TYR A 371 18.21 -38.23 -33.58
CA TYR A 371 19.58 -38.69 -33.81
C TYR A 371 19.93 -39.98 -33.07
N CYS A 372 19.51 -40.12 -31.80
CA CYS A 372 19.88 -41.27 -30.96
C CYS A 372 18.69 -42.12 -30.49
N LYS A 373 17.46 -41.76 -30.92
CA LYS A 373 16.19 -42.41 -30.55
C LYS A 373 15.88 -42.46 -29.05
N ALA A 374 16.70 -41.82 -28.22
CA ALA A 374 16.50 -41.74 -26.78
C ALA A 374 15.26 -40.89 -26.44
N ARG A 375 14.54 -41.30 -25.39
CA ARG A 375 13.36 -40.59 -24.85
C ARG A 375 13.73 -39.55 -23.80
N GLN A 376 14.99 -39.54 -23.34
CA GLN A 376 15.51 -38.59 -22.36
C GLN A 376 15.70 -37.21 -23.00
N ILE A 377 14.61 -36.44 -23.02
CA ILE A 377 14.58 -35.05 -23.44
C ILE A 377 14.45 -34.17 -22.20
N THR A 378 15.42 -33.29 -21.98
CA THR A 378 15.38 -32.31 -20.89
C THR A 378 14.85 -30.96 -21.38
N ALA A 379 14.35 -30.14 -20.47
CA ALA A 379 13.94 -28.77 -20.73
C ALA A 379 14.79 -27.80 -19.91
N THR A 380 15.20 -26.71 -20.55
CA THR A 380 15.86 -25.58 -19.90
C THR A 380 15.26 -24.27 -20.43
N PHE A 381 15.69 -23.15 -19.84
CA PHE A 381 15.27 -21.83 -20.26
C PHE A 381 15.65 -21.57 -21.73
N TYR A 382 14.80 -20.86 -22.48
CA TYR A 382 14.98 -20.73 -23.94
C TYR A 382 16.32 -20.13 -24.36
N SER A 383 16.93 -19.28 -23.52
CA SER A 383 18.22 -18.64 -23.74
C SER A 383 19.44 -19.40 -23.17
N ASP A 384 19.25 -20.62 -22.65
CA ASP A 384 20.37 -21.47 -22.20
C ASP A 384 21.00 -22.20 -23.40
N TYR A 385 22.04 -21.59 -23.96
CA TYR A 385 22.81 -22.16 -25.07
C TYR A 385 23.96 -23.07 -24.60
N ASP A 386 24.21 -23.15 -23.31
CA ASP A 386 25.37 -23.85 -22.75
C ASP A 386 25.05 -25.31 -22.46
N LEU A 387 23.82 -25.61 -22.01
CA LEU A 387 23.42 -26.97 -21.66
C LEU A 387 23.66 -28.00 -22.79
N PRO A 388 23.35 -27.73 -24.09
CA PRO A 388 23.69 -28.65 -25.18
C PRO A 388 25.19 -28.94 -25.27
N LYS A 389 26.04 -27.91 -25.08
CA LYS A 389 27.50 -28.04 -25.14
C LYS A 389 28.01 -28.91 -23.99
N ILE A 390 27.48 -28.71 -22.79
CA ILE A 390 27.83 -29.50 -21.59
C ILE A 390 27.48 -30.98 -21.81
N ILE A 391 26.29 -31.27 -22.34
CA ILE A 391 25.85 -32.65 -22.62
C ILE A 391 26.75 -33.29 -23.69
N GLN A 392 27.08 -32.58 -24.77
CA GLN A 392 27.97 -33.09 -25.83
C GLN A 392 29.40 -33.33 -25.31
N LYS A 393 29.91 -32.44 -24.45
CA LYS A 393 31.22 -32.57 -23.81
C LYS A 393 31.28 -33.85 -22.96
N LYS A 394 30.24 -34.12 -22.15
CA LYS A 394 30.13 -35.36 -21.38
C LYS A 394 29.98 -36.59 -22.28
N HIS A 395 29.16 -36.49 -23.33
CA HIS A 395 28.93 -37.60 -24.28
C HIS A 395 30.19 -38.01 -25.04
N SER A 396 31.07 -37.05 -25.35
CA SER A 396 32.37 -37.28 -26.00
C SER A 396 33.48 -37.73 -25.04
N GLY A 397 33.15 -38.01 -23.77
CA GLY A 397 34.12 -38.49 -22.76
C GLY A 397 35.04 -37.41 -22.20
N LYS A 398 34.81 -36.12 -22.47
CA LYS A 398 35.62 -35.02 -21.94
C LYS A 398 35.26 -34.72 -20.48
N LYS A 399 36.24 -34.35 -19.66
CA LYS A 399 36.03 -33.94 -18.27
C LYS A 399 35.17 -32.67 -18.20
N ILE A 400 34.19 -32.66 -17.31
CA ILE A 400 33.32 -31.52 -17.00
C ILE A 400 33.65 -30.96 -15.61
N SER A 401 33.47 -29.66 -15.41
CA SER A 401 33.67 -29.01 -14.09
C SER A 401 32.60 -29.44 -13.07
N SER A 402 32.78 -29.10 -11.78
CA SER A 402 31.76 -29.34 -10.74
C SER A 402 30.42 -28.68 -11.08
N ASP A 403 30.45 -27.44 -11.57
CA ASP A 403 29.26 -26.66 -11.90
C ASP A 403 28.56 -27.19 -13.15
N GLU A 404 29.33 -27.61 -14.16
CA GLU A 404 28.83 -28.30 -15.35
C GLU A 404 28.18 -29.64 -14.98
N LYS A 405 28.78 -30.38 -14.03
CA LYS A 405 28.23 -31.64 -13.51
C LYS A 405 26.90 -31.41 -12.81
N HIS A 406 26.78 -30.39 -11.96
CA HIS A 406 25.53 -30.06 -11.30
C HIS A 406 24.42 -29.68 -12.29
N LYS A 407 24.76 -28.88 -13.33
CA LYS A 407 23.82 -28.56 -14.43
C LYS A 407 23.39 -29.80 -15.19
N PHE A 408 24.32 -30.71 -15.50
CA PHE A 408 24.01 -31.98 -16.16
C PHE A 408 23.10 -32.87 -15.31
N ASP A 409 23.40 -33.05 -14.03
CA ASP A 409 22.63 -33.94 -13.14
C ASP A 409 21.19 -33.41 -12.96
N ARG A 410 21.04 -32.07 -12.84
CA ARG A 410 19.73 -31.41 -12.86
C ARG A 410 18.99 -31.64 -14.18
N ALA A 411 19.67 -31.50 -15.31
CA ALA A 411 19.09 -31.73 -16.63
C ALA A 411 18.65 -33.19 -16.81
N TRP A 412 19.42 -34.15 -16.28
CA TRP A 412 19.07 -35.56 -16.29
C TRP A 412 17.80 -35.84 -15.47
N LYS A 413 17.71 -35.31 -14.25
CA LYS A 413 16.48 -35.39 -13.42
C LYS A 413 15.26 -34.83 -14.17
N VAL A 414 15.39 -33.65 -14.78
CA VAL A 414 14.32 -33.05 -15.59
C VAL A 414 13.93 -33.95 -16.76
N SER A 415 14.90 -34.58 -17.42
CA SER A 415 14.60 -35.50 -18.53
C SER A 415 13.78 -36.71 -18.10
N SER A 416 14.04 -37.25 -16.90
CA SER A 416 13.24 -38.34 -16.32
C SER A 416 11.82 -37.90 -15.97
N LEU A 417 11.64 -36.66 -15.50
CA LEU A 417 10.30 -36.11 -15.24
C LEU A 417 9.50 -35.95 -16.54
N ILE A 418 10.14 -35.44 -17.60
CA ILE A 418 9.50 -35.27 -18.92
C ILE A 418 9.18 -36.63 -19.55
N GLU A 419 10.07 -37.63 -19.41
CA GLU A 419 9.82 -38.98 -19.90
C GLU A 419 8.61 -39.63 -19.22
N ASN A 420 8.44 -39.44 -17.91
CA ASN A 420 7.36 -40.07 -17.14
C ASN A 420 6.01 -39.31 -17.22
N PHE A 421 6.03 -37.98 -17.15
CA PHE A 421 4.82 -37.16 -17.05
C PHE A 421 4.54 -36.30 -18.30
N GLY A 422 5.40 -36.38 -19.33
CA GLY A 422 5.18 -35.74 -20.62
C GLY A 422 4.95 -34.22 -20.53
N LYS A 423 3.88 -33.76 -21.19
CA LYS A 423 3.49 -32.33 -21.21
C LYS A 423 3.25 -31.77 -19.81
N THR A 424 2.71 -32.58 -18.88
CA THR A 424 2.41 -32.16 -17.51
C THR A 424 3.68 -31.78 -16.75
N ALA A 425 4.80 -32.51 -16.94
CA ALA A 425 6.08 -32.12 -16.36
C ALA A 425 6.54 -30.75 -16.84
N LEU A 426 6.34 -30.44 -18.13
CA LEU A 426 6.74 -29.15 -18.65
C LEU A 426 5.86 -28.01 -18.15
N ILE A 427 4.57 -28.25 -17.94
CA ILE A 427 3.66 -27.28 -17.29
C ILE A 427 4.18 -26.94 -15.89
N VAL A 428 4.55 -27.94 -15.09
CA VAL A 428 5.09 -27.73 -13.74
C VAL A 428 6.44 -26.98 -13.79
N LEU A 429 7.34 -27.37 -14.70
CA LEU A 429 8.64 -26.72 -14.90
C LEU A 429 8.54 -25.31 -15.51
N SER A 430 7.38 -24.94 -16.06
CA SER A 430 7.09 -23.57 -16.49
C SER A 430 6.87 -22.62 -15.30
N GLY A 431 6.65 -23.18 -14.10
CA GLY A 431 6.51 -22.42 -12.86
C GLY A 431 7.79 -21.66 -12.50
N TYR A 432 7.64 -20.39 -12.15
CA TYR A 432 8.74 -19.50 -11.78
C TYR A 432 9.38 -19.93 -10.46
N GLY A 433 10.68 -20.26 -10.51
CA GLY A 433 11.41 -20.77 -9.33
C GLY A 433 11.18 -22.25 -9.05
N VAL A 434 10.43 -22.96 -9.90
CA VAL A 434 10.22 -24.40 -9.77
C VAL A 434 11.40 -25.16 -10.38
N GLY A 435 12.28 -25.67 -9.51
CA GLY A 435 13.40 -26.53 -9.90
C GLY A 435 13.00 -28.00 -10.07
N ALA A 436 13.96 -28.84 -10.46
CA ALA A 436 13.74 -30.28 -10.69
C ALA A 436 13.15 -31.00 -9.47
N ASP A 437 13.68 -30.73 -8.27
CA ASP A 437 13.22 -31.40 -7.03
C ASP A 437 11.86 -30.89 -6.56
N THR A 438 11.53 -29.61 -6.79
CA THR A 438 10.18 -29.07 -6.51
C THR A 438 9.17 -29.60 -7.51
N ALA A 439 9.52 -29.66 -8.80
CA ALA A 439 8.67 -30.25 -9.84
C ALA A 439 8.38 -31.73 -9.55
N ALA A 440 9.38 -32.51 -9.13
CA ALA A 440 9.19 -33.90 -8.76
C ALA A 440 8.22 -34.08 -7.58
N ARG A 441 8.24 -33.16 -6.60
CA ARG A 441 7.29 -33.17 -5.46
C ARG A 441 5.86 -32.86 -5.91
N ILE A 442 5.68 -31.81 -6.72
CA ILE A 442 4.37 -31.42 -7.26
C ILE A 442 3.76 -32.56 -8.10
N LEU A 443 4.55 -33.14 -9.01
CA LEU A 443 4.10 -34.22 -9.88
C LEU A 443 3.74 -35.51 -9.11
N ARG A 444 4.41 -35.78 -7.99
CA ARG A 444 4.11 -36.93 -7.12
C ARG A 444 2.78 -36.78 -6.38
N ASN A 445 2.43 -35.55 -5.99
CA ASN A 445 1.23 -35.24 -5.22
C ASN A 445 0.06 -34.81 -6.12
N MET A 446 0.12 -35.09 -7.43
CA MET A 446 -0.90 -34.73 -8.38
C MET A 446 -2.12 -35.66 -8.23
N VAL A 447 -3.28 -35.07 -7.90
CA VAL A 447 -4.58 -35.78 -7.80
C VAL A 447 -5.46 -35.42 -9.00
N ASP A 448 -5.59 -34.12 -9.27
CA ASP A 448 -6.41 -33.55 -10.33
C ASP A 448 -5.72 -32.33 -10.98
N GLU A 449 -6.20 -31.93 -12.16
CA GLU A 449 -5.60 -30.84 -12.93
C GLU A 449 -5.71 -29.49 -12.21
N GLU A 450 -6.80 -29.21 -11.48
CA GLU A 450 -6.95 -27.94 -10.78
C GLU A 450 -6.00 -27.83 -9.59
N ASN A 451 -5.85 -28.90 -8.82
CA ASN A 451 -4.88 -29.02 -7.73
C ASN A 451 -3.43 -28.89 -8.22
N LEU A 452 -3.11 -29.44 -9.40
CA LEU A 452 -1.80 -29.26 -10.01
C LEU A 452 -1.44 -27.77 -10.18
N TYR A 453 -2.34 -26.96 -10.75
CA TYR A 453 -2.09 -25.52 -10.91
C TYR A 453 -2.05 -24.78 -9.58
N LYS A 454 -2.83 -25.19 -8.58
CA LYS A 454 -2.75 -24.65 -7.20
C LYS A 454 -1.38 -24.93 -6.57
N GLN A 455 -0.87 -26.16 -6.68
CA GLN A 455 0.46 -26.51 -6.16
C GLN A 455 1.59 -25.76 -6.88
N ILE A 456 1.48 -25.56 -8.20
CA ILE A 456 2.44 -24.71 -8.94
C ILE A 456 2.39 -23.28 -8.40
N TYR A 457 1.19 -22.73 -8.19
CA TYR A 457 1.02 -21.38 -7.65
C TYR A 457 1.64 -21.21 -6.26
N GLU A 458 1.40 -22.16 -5.36
CA GLU A 458 1.95 -22.17 -4.02
C GLU A 458 3.49 -22.24 -4.03
N ALA A 459 4.07 -23.07 -4.90
CA ALA A 459 5.52 -23.16 -5.06
C ALA A 459 6.12 -21.85 -5.58
N GLU A 460 5.48 -21.18 -6.53
CA GLU A 460 5.91 -19.86 -7.01
C GLU A 460 5.81 -18.79 -5.92
N ARG A 461 4.72 -18.79 -5.14
CA ARG A 461 4.51 -17.86 -4.03
C ARG A 461 5.59 -18.06 -2.97
N GLN A 462 5.89 -19.31 -2.59
CA GLN A 462 6.96 -19.64 -1.65
C GLN A 462 8.34 -19.18 -2.15
N TYR A 463 8.63 -19.37 -3.43
CA TYR A 463 9.87 -18.88 -4.03
C TYR A 463 9.97 -17.35 -3.95
N VAL A 464 8.91 -16.61 -4.30
CA VAL A 464 8.91 -15.14 -4.23
C VAL A 464 9.07 -14.62 -2.80
N MET A 465 8.42 -15.26 -1.83
CA MET A 465 8.56 -14.88 -0.41
C MET A 465 9.97 -15.13 0.11
N THR A 466 10.60 -16.24 -0.29
CA THR A 466 11.90 -16.64 0.26
C THR A 466 13.08 -16.06 -0.50
N ARG A 467 12.97 -15.71 -1.79
CA ARG A 467 14.09 -15.29 -2.67
C ARG A 467 15.00 -14.22 -2.05
N GLY A 468 14.44 -13.21 -1.37
CA GLY A 468 15.22 -12.14 -0.73
C GLY A 468 16.19 -12.62 0.37
N PHE A 469 16.02 -13.83 0.88
CA PHE A 469 16.86 -14.43 1.93
C PHE A 469 17.97 -15.34 1.39
N TRP A 470 18.01 -15.65 0.09
CA TRP A 470 18.99 -16.58 -0.50
C TRP A 470 20.25 -15.90 -1.06
N ASP A 471 20.24 -14.57 -1.20
CA ASP A 471 21.37 -13.76 -1.68
C ASP A 471 22.24 -13.24 -0.50
N TYR A 472 22.44 -14.07 0.54
CA TYR A 472 23.30 -13.80 1.70
C TYR A 472 24.57 -14.66 1.70
#